data_AF-A0A526RR48-F1
#
_entry.id   AF-A0A526RR48-F1
#
_cell.length_a   1.000
_cell.length_b   1.000
_cell.length_c   1.000
_cell.angle_alpha   90.00
_cell.angle_beta   90.00
_cell.angle_gamma   90.00
#
_symmetry.space_group_name_H-M   'P 1'
#
loop_
_entity.id
_entity.type
_entity.pdbx_description
1 polymer ?
#
loop_
_entity_poly.entity_id
_entity_poly.type
_entity_poly.pdbx_seq_one_letter_code
_entity_poly.pdbx_strand_id
1 'polypeptide(L)'
;LAGGFLTEHSLKAVAALPPLIIALAAVSLLTLGTSAWAAVIAVAVWGFAFGAVPVGLQTWMVLRAAPEHAENAGGLMAATFQVAIAAGAIFGGLLVDNAGVASVFAYSAVSSFVAALTVVLLGPKREP
;
A
#
# COMPACT_ATOMS: atom_id res chain seq x y z
N LEU A 1 -6.24 -10.41 13.06
CA LEU A 1 -6.14 -10.08 14.51
C LEU A 1 -5.92 -8.57 14.73
N ALA A 2 -4.86 -7.93 14.21
CA ALA A 2 -4.66 -6.47 14.38
C ALA A 2 -5.69 -5.58 13.63
N GLY A 3 -6.11 -5.97 12.43
CA GLY A 3 -7.10 -5.21 11.65
C GLY A 3 -8.51 -5.17 12.27
N GLY A 4 -8.88 -6.20 13.05
CA GLY A 4 -10.20 -6.32 13.68
C GLY A 4 -10.38 -5.42 14.91
N PHE A 5 -9.31 -5.11 15.63
CA PHE A 5 -9.35 -4.24 16.81
C PHE A 5 -9.38 -2.74 16.44
N LEU A 6 -8.77 -2.33 15.32
CA LEU A 6 -8.83 -0.94 14.85
C LEU A 6 -10.15 -0.59 14.13
N THR A 7 -10.87 -1.58 13.61
CA THR A 7 -12.17 -1.37 12.93
C THR A 7 -13.23 -0.77 13.85
N GLU A 8 -13.15 -0.99 15.16
CA GLU A 8 -14.09 -0.43 16.14
C GLU A 8 -13.91 1.09 16.34
N HIS A 9 -12.73 1.65 16.01
CA HIS A 9 -12.44 3.06 16.24
C HIS A 9 -12.39 3.91 14.95
N SER A 10 -11.87 3.46 13.81
CA SER A 10 -11.92 4.26 12.56
C SER A 10 -11.56 3.47 11.30
N LEU A 11 -12.54 3.24 10.42
CA LEU A 11 -12.33 2.67 9.07
C LEU A 11 -11.29 3.46 8.25
N LYS A 12 -11.22 4.78 8.44
CA LYS A 12 -10.22 5.63 7.78
C LYS A 12 -8.81 5.35 8.25
N ALA A 13 -8.62 5.12 9.56
CA ALA A 13 -7.31 4.81 10.11
C ALA A 13 -6.82 3.44 9.63
N VAL A 14 -7.71 2.45 9.57
CA VAL A 14 -7.38 1.11 9.05
C VAL A 14 -6.91 1.16 7.60
N ALA A 15 -7.53 2.01 6.78
CA ALA A 15 -7.17 2.13 5.36
C ALA A 15 -5.95 3.05 5.11
N ALA A 16 -5.72 4.07 5.94
CA ALA A 16 -4.62 5.03 5.76
C ALA A 16 -3.30 4.58 6.41
N LEU A 17 -3.35 3.74 7.44
CA LEU A 17 -2.16 3.32 8.19
C LEU A 17 -1.19 2.47 7.35
N PRO A 18 -1.63 1.46 6.56
CA PRO A 18 -0.72 0.69 5.72
C PRO A 18 0.11 1.53 4.72
N PRO A 19 -0.49 2.41 3.88
CA PRO A 19 0.29 3.23 2.96
C PRO A 19 1.21 4.23 3.69
N LEU A 20 0.84 4.70 4.88
CA LEU A 20 1.72 5.55 5.69
C LEU A 20 2.95 4.79 6.21
N ILE A 21 2.77 3.56 6.70
CA ILE A 21 3.89 2.71 7.16
C ILE A 21 4.83 2.39 5.98
N ILE A 22 4.27 2.09 4.81
CA ILE A 22 5.05 1.88 3.58
C ILE A 22 5.87 3.12 3.23
N ALA A 23 5.28 4.32 3.32
CA ALA A 23 6.00 5.57 3.05
C ALA A 23 7.19 5.77 4.01
N LEU A 24 6.98 5.51 5.31
CA LEU A 24 8.04 5.60 6.32
C LEU A 24 9.16 4.57 6.09
N ALA A 25 8.80 3.33 5.72
CA ALA A 25 9.77 2.31 5.38
C ALA A 25 10.62 2.71 4.16
N ALA A 26 10.00 3.31 3.13
CA ALA A 26 10.71 3.81 1.96
C ALA A 26 11.67 4.98 2.30
N VAL A 27 11.25 5.91 3.15
CA VAL A 27 12.13 6.99 3.66
C VAL A 27 13.30 6.44 4.47
N SER A 28 13.06 5.42 5.29
CA SER A 28 14.13 4.72 6.02
C SER A 28 15.14 4.08 5.06
N LEU A 29 14.68 3.43 3.99
CA LEU A 29 15.57 2.85 2.97
C LEU A 29 16.39 3.92 2.23
N LEU A 30 15.83 5.11 1.98
CA LEU A 30 16.59 6.22 1.40
C LEU A 30 17.73 6.72 2.28
N THR A 31 17.47 6.81 3.58
CA THR A 31 18.36 7.52 4.53
C THR A 31 19.32 6.58 5.24
N LEU A 32 18.90 5.34 5.48
CA LEU A 32 19.59 4.34 6.28
C LEU A 32 19.86 3.04 5.51
N GLY A 33 19.54 2.98 4.21
CA GLY A 33 19.65 1.76 3.39
C GLY A 33 21.07 1.22 3.20
N THR A 34 22.10 1.99 3.56
CA THR A 34 23.50 1.52 3.59
C THR A 34 23.74 0.50 4.70
N SER A 35 22.90 0.48 5.74
CA SER A 35 22.95 -0.54 6.80
C SER A 35 22.08 -1.73 6.43
N ALA A 36 22.69 -2.92 6.34
CA ALA A 36 21.99 -4.15 6.04
C ALA A 36 20.84 -4.43 7.04
N TRP A 37 21.07 -4.18 8.34
CA TRP A 37 20.04 -4.37 9.36
C TRP A 37 18.87 -3.39 9.20
N ALA A 38 19.15 -2.12 8.90
CA ALA A 38 18.09 -1.14 8.66
C ALA A 38 17.26 -1.51 7.43
N ALA A 39 17.91 -1.97 6.36
CA ALA A 39 17.24 -2.43 5.15
C ALA A 39 16.34 -3.65 5.41
N VAL A 40 16.83 -4.66 6.12
CA VAL A 40 16.05 -5.85 6.49
C VAL A 40 14.81 -5.48 7.29
N ILE A 41 14.96 -4.63 8.31
CA ILE A 41 13.85 -4.18 9.15
C ILE A 41 12.85 -3.38 8.32
N ALA A 42 13.31 -2.44 7.49
CA ALA A 42 12.45 -1.62 6.65
C ALA A 42 11.66 -2.46 5.64
N VAL A 43 12.30 -3.44 4.99
CA VAL A 43 11.63 -4.37 4.06
C VAL A 43 10.63 -5.26 4.78
N ALA A 44 10.96 -5.75 5.99
CA ALA A 44 10.03 -6.54 6.79
C ALA A 44 8.79 -5.73 7.21
N VAL A 45 8.98 -4.49 7.66
CA VAL A 45 7.90 -3.56 8.02
C VAL A 45 7.05 -3.22 6.80
N TRP A 46 7.69 -2.96 5.66
CA TRP A 46 7.03 -2.73 4.39
C TRP A 46 6.14 -3.92 4.00
N GLY A 47 6.68 -5.15 4.06
CA GLY A 47 5.94 -6.37 3.70
C GLY A 47 4.76 -6.63 4.64
N PHE A 48 4.95 -6.40 5.94
CA PHE A 48 3.88 -6.50 6.93
C PHE A 48 2.74 -5.51 6.65
N ALA A 49 3.07 -4.25 6.37
CA ALA A 49 2.08 -3.23 6.05
C ALA A 49 1.37 -3.51 4.72
N PHE A 50 2.13 -3.86 3.67
CA PHE A 50 1.57 -4.14 2.36
C PHE A 50 0.62 -5.35 2.41
N GLY A 51 0.91 -6.38 3.20
CA GLY A 51 0.04 -7.56 3.35
C GLY A 51 -1.39 -7.22 3.81
N ALA A 52 -1.59 -6.13 4.56
CA ALA A 52 -2.91 -5.69 4.98
C ALA A 52 -3.75 -5.08 3.83
N VAL A 53 -3.10 -4.51 2.81
CA VAL A 53 -3.76 -3.81 1.70
C VAL A 53 -4.60 -4.73 0.82
N PRO A 54 -4.05 -5.79 0.18
CA PRO A 54 -4.84 -6.65 -0.68
C PRO A 54 -5.90 -7.42 0.11
N VAL A 55 -5.61 -7.83 1.35
CA VAL A 55 -6.58 -8.51 2.23
C VAL A 55 -7.75 -7.58 2.56
N GLY A 56 -7.48 -6.32 2.91
CA GLY A 56 -8.53 -5.34 3.20
C GLY A 56 -9.41 -5.03 1.99
N LEU A 57 -8.79 -4.85 0.82
CA LEU A 57 -9.51 -4.61 -0.44
C LEU A 57 -10.36 -5.82 -0.85
N GLN A 58 -9.80 -7.03 -0.78
CA GLN A 58 -10.52 -8.28 -1.04
C GLN A 58 -11.74 -8.43 -0.12
N THR A 59 -11.54 -8.21 1.18
CA THR A 59 -12.60 -8.30 2.19
C THR A 59 -13.71 -7.29 1.89
N TRP A 60 -13.35 -6.04 1.58
CA TRP A 60 -14.33 -5.00 1.25
C TRP A 60 -15.11 -5.31 -0.03
N MET A 61 -14.46 -5.82 -1.07
CA MET A 61 -15.15 -6.15 -2.31
C MET A 61 -16.14 -7.30 -2.14
N VAL A 62 -15.70 -8.38 -1.48
CA VAL A 62 -16.52 -9.57 -1.26
C VAL A 62 -17.69 -9.26 -0.31
N LEU A 63 -17.48 -8.45 0.73
CA LEU A 63 -18.49 -8.22 1.76
C LEU A 63 -19.35 -6.98 1.55
N ARG A 64 -18.90 -5.99 0.78
CA ARG A 64 -19.59 -4.69 0.67
C ARG A 64 -19.79 -4.20 -0.76
N ALA A 65 -18.80 -4.34 -1.66
CA ALA A 65 -18.87 -3.69 -2.97
C ALA A 65 -19.72 -4.46 -3.99
N ALA A 66 -19.52 -5.77 -4.11
CA ALA A 66 -20.22 -6.59 -5.10
C ALA A 66 -20.32 -8.08 -4.67
N PRO A 67 -21.04 -8.41 -3.58
CA PRO A 67 -21.13 -9.78 -3.07
C PRO A 67 -21.70 -10.77 -4.09
N GLU A 68 -22.73 -10.36 -4.84
CA GLU A 68 -23.38 -11.15 -5.91
C GLU A 68 -22.45 -11.44 -7.11
N HIS A 69 -21.35 -10.69 -7.25
CA HIS A 69 -20.38 -10.79 -8.34
C HIS A 69 -18.95 -10.92 -7.84
N ALA A 70 -18.76 -11.52 -6.66
CA ALA A 70 -17.47 -11.61 -5.98
C ALA A 70 -16.38 -12.29 -6.84
N GLU A 71 -16.74 -13.31 -7.62
CA GLU A 71 -15.81 -14.02 -8.52
C GLU A 71 -15.28 -13.10 -9.64
N ASN A 72 -16.19 -12.36 -10.30
CA ASN A 72 -15.84 -11.40 -11.35
C ASN A 72 -15.04 -10.21 -10.79
N ALA A 73 -15.44 -9.69 -9.61
CA ALA A 73 -14.75 -8.60 -8.94
C ALA A 73 -13.33 -9.01 -8.49
N GLY A 74 -13.16 -10.24 -8.00
CA GLY A 74 -11.87 -10.82 -7.65
C GLY A 74 -10.93 -10.90 -8.85
N GLY A 75 -11.45 -11.36 -10.00
CA GLY A 75 -10.70 -11.39 -11.27
C GLY A 75 -10.25 -10.00 -11.73
N LEU A 76 -11.15 -9.01 -11.71
CA LEU A 76 -10.82 -7.63 -12.08
C LEU A 76 -9.78 -7.00 -11.14
N MET A 77 -9.86 -7.27 -9.84
CA MET A 77 -8.87 -6.79 -8.88
C MET A 77 -7.50 -7.42 -9.15
N ALA A 78 -7.44 -8.74 -9.39
CA ALA A 78 -6.18 -9.40 -9.72
C ALA A 78 -5.56 -8.83 -11.01
N ALA A 79 -6.38 -8.58 -12.04
CA ALA A 79 -5.94 -7.93 -13.28
C ALA A 79 -5.42 -6.51 -13.00
N THR A 80 -6.12 -5.74 -12.17
CA THR A 80 -5.71 -4.39 -11.77
C THR A 80 -4.36 -4.39 -11.04
N PHE A 81 -4.16 -5.31 -10.10
CA PHE A 81 -2.86 -5.48 -9.44
C PHE A 81 -1.75 -5.82 -10.43
N GLN A 82 -1.99 -6.74 -11.36
CA GLN A 82 -0.99 -7.11 -12.36
C GLN A 82 -0.62 -5.93 -13.27
N VAL A 83 -1.60 -5.17 -13.74
CA VAL A 83 -1.36 -3.95 -14.53
C VAL A 83 -0.58 -2.92 -13.72
N ALA A 84 -0.94 -2.71 -12.45
CA ALA A 84 -0.24 -1.79 -11.56
C ALA A 84 1.22 -2.24 -11.28
N ILE A 85 1.46 -3.53 -11.08
CA ILE A 85 2.80 -4.10 -10.89
C ILE A 85 3.63 -3.96 -12.16
N ALA A 86 3.07 -4.29 -13.32
CA ALA A 86 3.75 -4.16 -14.60
C ALA A 86 4.11 -2.70 -14.90
N ALA A 87 3.17 -1.78 -14.71
CA ALA A 87 3.42 -0.34 -14.84
C ALA A 87 4.51 0.11 -13.85
N GLY A 88 4.41 -0.30 -12.58
CA GLY A 88 5.40 -0.01 -11.56
C GLY A 88 6.80 -0.53 -11.89
N ALA A 89 6.90 -1.71 -12.50
CA ALA A 89 8.17 -2.27 -12.95
C ALA A 89 8.78 -1.47 -14.11
N ILE A 90 7.96 -1.04 -15.08
CA ILE A 90 8.41 -0.19 -16.19
C ILE A 90 8.89 1.17 -15.67
N PHE A 91 8.06 1.87 -14.89
CA PHE A 91 8.42 3.18 -14.34
C PHE A 91 9.60 3.08 -13.37
N GLY A 92 9.64 2.03 -12.54
CA GLY A 92 10.74 1.77 -11.62
C GLY A 92 12.05 1.49 -12.35
N GLY A 93 12.03 0.67 -13.41
CA GLY A 93 13.19 0.42 -14.26
C GLY A 93 13.73 1.70 -14.89
N LEU A 94 12.85 2.50 -15.51
CA LEU A 94 13.22 3.80 -16.07
C LEU A 94 13.82 4.76 -15.03
N LEU A 95 13.27 4.78 -13.81
CA LEU A 95 13.81 5.58 -12.71
C LEU A 95 15.22 5.12 -12.31
N VAL A 96 15.44 3.82 -12.18
CA VAL A 96 16.78 3.27 -11.85
C VAL A 96 17.77 3.58 -12.95
N ASP A 97 17.40 3.38 -14.21
CA ASP A 97 18.28 3.59 -15.37
C ASP A 97 18.76 5.04 -15.50
N ASN A 98 17.92 6.01 -15.12
CA ASN A 98 18.22 7.43 -15.30
C ASN A 98 18.68 8.16 -14.03
N ALA A 99 18.21 7.73 -12.85
CA ALA A 99 18.42 8.42 -11.57
C ALA A 99 18.93 7.51 -10.44
N GLY A 100 19.23 6.24 -10.74
CA GLY A 100 19.76 5.27 -9.79
C GLY A 100 18.72 4.70 -8.83
N VAL A 101 19.13 3.70 -8.04
CA VAL A 101 18.24 2.91 -7.17
C VAL A 101 17.51 3.76 -6.10
N ALA A 102 18.15 4.82 -5.61
CA ALA A 102 17.54 5.71 -4.61
C ALA A 102 16.24 6.35 -5.11
N SER A 103 16.12 6.62 -6.41
CA SER A 103 14.93 7.24 -7.00
C SER A 103 13.66 6.40 -6.81
N VAL A 104 13.78 5.06 -6.78
CA VAL A 104 12.66 4.14 -6.56
C VAL A 104 12.10 4.26 -5.15
N PHE A 105 12.97 4.39 -4.14
CA PHE A 105 12.54 4.57 -2.76
C PHE A 105 11.89 5.95 -2.56
N ALA A 106 12.40 7.00 -3.22
CA ALA A 106 11.78 8.34 -3.21
C ALA A 106 10.39 8.31 -3.85
N TYR A 107 10.26 7.69 -5.01
CA TYR A 107 8.97 7.50 -5.67
C TYR A 107 7.99 6.71 -4.80
N SER A 108 8.44 5.61 -4.18
CA SER A 108 7.63 4.79 -3.27
C SER A 108 7.15 5.60 -2.06
N ALA A 109 8.03 6.40 -1.45
CA ALA A 109 7.69 7.26 -0.32
C ALA A 109 6.60 8.28 -0.69
N VAL A 110 6.78 8.99 -1.80
CA VAL A 110 5.83 10.02 -2.26
C VAL A 110 4.49 9.39 -2.64
N SER A 111 4.49 8.37 -3.49
CA SER A 111 3.25 7.72 -3.96
C SER A 111 2.44 7.11 -2.81
N SER A 112 3.10 6.46 -1.85
CA SER A 112 2.45 5.86 -0.68
C SER A 112 1.93 6.92 0.29
N PHE A 113 2.66 8.02 0.46
CA PHE A 113 2.19 9.16 1.25
C PHE A 113 0.95 9.82 0.62
N VAL A 114 0.95 10.02 -0.70
CA VAL A 114 -0.22 10.55 -1.44
C VAL A 114 -1.41 9.59 -1.32
N ALA A 115 -1.20 8.28 -1.38
CA ALA A 115 -2.25 7.29 -1.16
C ALA A 115 -2.84 7.40 0.26
N ALA A 116 -1.99 7.48 1.29
CA ALA A 116 -2.43 7.67 2.67
C ALA A 116 -3.24 8.97 2.83
N LEU A 117 -2.75 10.08 2.26
CA LEU A 117 -3.43 11.37 2.28
C LEU A 117 -4.79 11.31 1.57
N THR A 118 -4.85 10.65 0.42
CA THR A 118 -6.09 10.46 -0.34
C THR A 118 -7.13 9.70 0.47
N VAL A 119 -6.73 8.63 1.18
CA VAL A 119 -7.63 7.88 2.06
C VAL A 119 -8.12 8.74 3.23
N VAL A 120 -7.25 9.57 3.82
CA VAL A 120 -7.66 10.46 4.92
C VAL A 120 -8.66 11.52 4.43
N LEU A 121 -8.38 12.17 3.29
CA LEU A 121 -9.16 13.27 2.74
C LEU A 121 -10.48 12.82 2.10
N LEU A 122 -10.42 11.78 1.26
CA LEU A 122 -11.55 11.30 0.46
C LEU A 122 -12.23 10.04 1.01
N GLY A 123 -11.68 9.43 2.07
CA GLY A 123 -12.28 8.25 2.69
C GLY A 123 -13.71 8.52 3.17
N PRO A 124 -14.62 7.51 3.07
CA PRO A 124 -16.02 7.67 3.46
C PRO A 124 -16.15 8.27 4.87
N LYS A 125 -16.96 9.32 5.02
CA LYS A 125 -17.33 9.82 6.35
C LYS A 125 -18.07 8.70 7.07
N ARG A 126 -17.82 8.51 8.37
CA ARG A 126 -18.56 7.55 9.21
C ARG A 126 -20.05 7.71 8.89
N GLU A 127 -20.68 6.68 8.31
CA GLU A 127 -22.13 6.64 8.33
C GLU A 127 -22.54 6.40 9.79
N PRO A 128 -23.48 7.21 10.33
CA PRO A 128 -23.94 7.12 11.71
C PRO A 128 -24.66 5.80 12.01
#